data_AF-A0A956GMQ1-F1
#
_entry.id   AF-A0A956GMQ1-F1
#
_cell.length_a   1.000
_cell.length_b   1.000
_cell.length_c   1.000
_cell.angle_alpha   90.00
_cell.angle_beta   90.00
_cell.angle_gamma   90.00
#
_symmetry.space_group_name_H-M   'P 1'
#
loop_
_entity.id
_entity.type
_entity.pdbx_description
1 polymer ?
#
loop_
_entity_poly.entity_id
_entity_poly.type
_entity_poly.pdbx_seq_one_letter_code
_entity_poly.pdbx_strand_id
1 'polypeptide(L)'
;WRAAIAAYGGGGADGARYADEVFARMRYGWTGRDAAGAEVTLSAIDVAAAPGDDGFGTVTQGVGYPGAIWNPASTSNYQAASRGAGQINYVVIHTTQGSYSGTISWFKNPQAQVSSHYVVRSSDGQVTQMVDDTDIAWHDACFNSQTIGIEHEGFVADPDVWYTEAMYTESAKLTAWLADRYGIPKTRDYIFGHGEAPDCSDHTDPGAGWDWNHYMALVQTGGQPQFGAASGAAEFPSTMVSGEEAVVWFEFANQSNVTWGLDETRLGTQEPQDRASPFYVEGNWLSPSRPTGADHSNYAPGSTGRFTFAIRAPEVTEPTTFDEAYALVQEGVTWFGPTVHMTITVLPRDGATDPDPGADPIGDGPDQASDGSHSLDGTAEGGCSTGGAGGGGGFAFGLAALVAVRRRRPRSA
;
A
#
# COMPACT_ATOMS: atom_id res chain seq x y z
N TRP A 1 4.11 13.24 22.93
CA TRP A 1 5.24 13.17 21.97
C TRP A 1 6.21 12.02 22.21
N ARG A 2 6.61 11.72 23.47
CA ARG A 2 7.55 10.61 23.76
C ARG A 2 7.09 9.25 23.25
N ALA A 3 5.83 8.87 23.46
CA ALA A 3 5.29 7.61 22.95
C ALA A 3 5.31 7.51 21.41
N ALA A 4 5.02 8.61 20.70
CA ALA A 4 5.07 8.66 19.24
C ALA A 4 6.50 8.53 18.71
N ILE A 5 7.46 9.22 19.34
CA ILE A 5 8.89 9.09 19.01
C ILE A 5 9.39 7.68 19.35
N ALA A 6 8.89 7.08 20.43
CA ALA A 6 9.22 5.70 20.78
C ALA A 6 8.65 4.68 19.77
N ALA A 7 7.43 4.89 19.29
CA ALA A 7 6.86 4.06 18.23
C ALA A 7 7.69 4.19 16.92
N TYR A 8 8.11 5.40 16.57
CA TYR A 8 9.01 5.63 15.43
C TYR A 8 10.37 4.92 15.61
N GLY A 9 10.91 4.90 16.83
CA GLY A 9 12.16 4.20 17.16
C GLY A 9 12.07 2.67 17.24
N GLY A 10 11.00 2.05 16.73
CA GLY A 10 10.81 0.60 16.72
C GLY A 10 9.95 0.05 17.86
N GLY A 11 9.39 0.91 18.73
CA GLY A 11 8.57 0.50 19.87
C GLY A 11 9.36 -0.26 20.95
N GLY A 12 8.66 -0.74 21.98
CA GLY A 12 9.29 -1.50 23.07
C GLY A 12 10.43 -0.74 23.78
N ALA A 13 11.46 -1.47 24.21
CA ALA A 13 12.60 -0.90 24.93
C ALA A 13 13.51 -0.03 24.05
N ASP A 14 13.66 -0.40 22.77
CA ASP A 14 14.52 0.32 21.82
C ASP A 14 13.89 1.65 21.40
N GLY A 15 12.58 1.66 21.15
CA GLY A 15 11.80 2.87 20.96
C GLY A 15 11.87 3.81 22.16
N ALA A 16 11.73 3.28 23.38
CA ALA A 16 11.85 4.08 24.60
C ALA A 16 13.22 4.77 24.71
N ARG A 17 14.30 4.03 24.40
CA ARG A 17 15.67 4.57 24.38
C ARG A 17 15.86 5.63 23.30
N TYR A 18 15.35 5.38 22.09
CA TYR A 18 15.38 6.34 20.99
C TYR A 18 14.68 7.65 21.37
N ALA A 19 13.51 7.56 22.00
CA ALA A 19 12.79 8.73 22.46
C ALA A 19 13.59 9.52 23.52
N ASP A 20 14.21 8.83 24.49
CA ASP A 20 15.04 9.50 25.50
C ASP A 20 16.24 10.23 24.88
N GLU A 21 16.86 9.66 23.86
CA GLU A 21 17.96 10.31 23.14
C GLU A 21 17.49 11.57 22.40
N VAL A 22 16.33 11.53 21.75
CA VAL A 22 15.75 12.70 21.06
C VAL A 22 15.44 13.81 22.06
N PHE A 23 14.78 13.50 23.18
CA PHE A 23 14.49 14.50 24.21
C PHE A 23 15.73 15.04 24.90
N ALA A 24 16.78 14.23 25.07
CA ALA A 24 18.07 14.70 25.60
C ALA A 24 18.74 15.70 24.64
N ARG A 25 18.76 15.41 23.34
CA ARG A 25 19.33 16.33 22.32
C ARG A 25 18.54 17.62 22.22
N MET A 26 17.21 17.57 22.38
CA MET A 26 16.38 18.78 22.44
C MET A 26 16.68 19.59 23.70
N ARG A 27 16.77 18.94 24.86
CA ARG A 27 16.98 19.62 26.16
C ARG A 27 18.37 20.25 26.29
N TYR A 28 19.40 19.59 25.79
CA TYR A 28 20.79 20.04 25.97
C TYR A 28 21.39 20.68 24.72
N GLY A 29 20.65 20.68 23.60
CA GLY A 29 21.20 21.00 22.31
C GLY A 29 22.13 19.90 21.81
N TRP A 30 22.46 19.96 20.53
CA TRP A 30 23.35 18.99 19.91
C TRP A 30 23.98 19.56 18.65
N THR A 31 25.27 19.34 18.45
CA THR A 31 25.95 19.65 17.18
C THR A 31 26.55 18.36 16.64
N GLY A 32 26.34 18.10 15.36
CA GLY A 32 26.94 16.98 14.66
C GLY A 32 26.88 17.17 13.16
N ARG A 33 27.02 16.08 12.40
CA ARG A 33 26.97 16.11 10.94
C ARG A 33 25.82 15.25 10.42
N ASP A 34 25.18 15.68 9.35
CA ASP A 34 24.20 14.87 8.63
C ASP A 34 24.87 13.81 7.75
N ALA A 35 24.06 13.00 7.06
CA ALA A 35 24.54 11.96 6.16
C ALA A 35 25.35 12.50 4.96
N ALA A 36 25.21 13.79 4.64
CA ALA A 36 25.97 14.48 3.61
C ALA A 36 27.26 15.15 4.16
N GLY A 37 27.53 15.02 5.46
CA GLY A 37 28.69 15.58 6.15
C GLY A 37 28.54 17.06 6.52
N ALA A 38 27.38 17.68 6.29
CA ALA A 38 27.12 19.07 6.65
C ALA A 38 26.89 19.18 8.16
N GLU A 39 27.41 20.25 8.77
CA GLU A 39 27.27 20.48 10.21
C GLU A 39 25.85 20.96 10.53
N VAL A 40 25.19 20.25 11.45
CA VAL A 40 23.85 20.55 11.94
C VAL A 40 23.96 20.87 13.42
N THR A 41 23.46 22.05 13.80
CA THR A 41 23.34 22.45 15.20
C THR A 41 21.86 22.56 15.57
N LEU A 42 21.49 21.82 16.60
CA LEU A 42 20.22 21.92 17.30
C LEU A 42 20.47 22.71 18.59
N SER A 43 19.86 23.89 18.70
CA SER A 43 19.94 24.67 19.95
C SER A 43 19.13 23.98 21.06
N ALA A 44 19.64 24.07 22.29
CA ALA A 44 18.92 23.61 23.47
C ALA A 44 17.59 24.34 23.61
N ILE A 45 16.52 23.60 23.86
CA ILE A 45 15.19 24.12 24.18
C ILE A 45 14.79 23.65 25.56
N ASP A 46 14.13 24.51 26.33
CA ASP A 46 13.73 24.19 27.69
C ASP A 46 12.49 23.26 27.67
N VAL A 47 12.72 21.97 27.84
CA VAL A 47 11.67 20.94 27.85
C VAL A 47 11.24 20.67 29.29
N ALA A 48 10.22 21.40 29.74
CA ALA A 48 9.72 21.33 31.11
C ALA A 48 9.21 19.92 31.50
N ALA A 49 9.80 19.39 32.58
CA ALA A 49 9.43 18.23 33.40
C ALA A 49 9.41 16.81 32.76
N ALA A 50 9.61 15.82 33.63
CA ALA A 50 10.01 14.44 33.38
C ALA A 50 8.86 13.50 32.97
N PRO A 51 9.14 12.36 32.31
CA PRO A 51 8.14 11.41 31.85
C PRO A 51 7.62 10.59 33.02
N GLY A 52 6.40 10.88 33.44
CA GLY A 52 5.66 10.17 34.46
C GLY A 52 4.35 10.91 34.69
N ASP A 53 3.25 10.29 34.27
CA ASP A 53 1.88 10.76 34.49
C ASP A 53 1.38 11.93 33.61
N ASP A 54 1.81 12.03 32.34
CA ASP A 54 0.95 12.68 31.36
C ASP A 54 -0.16 11.70 30.99
N GLY A 55 -1.23 11.73 31.79
CA GLY A 55 -2.52 11.09 31.54
C GLY A 55 -3.17 11.55 30.24
N PHE A 56 -2.49 11.37 29.10
CA PHE A 56 -3.10 11.08 27.82
C PHE A 56 -3.64 9.65 27.89
N GLY A 57 -4.64 9.46 28.76
CA GLY A 57 -5.80 8.79 28.23
C GLY A 57 -6.16 9.56 26.97
N THR A 58 -6.21 8.88 25.84
CA THR A 58 -6.95 9.38 24.69
C THR A 58 -8.31 9.77 25.25
N VAL A 59 -8.51 11.07 25.45
CA VAL A 59 -9.84 11.58 25.70
C VAL A 59 -10.51 11.47 24.34
N THR A 60 -11.09 10.30 24.07
CA THR A 60 -12.10 10.12 23.05
C THR A 60 -13.35 10.87 23.55
N GLN A 61 -13.28 12.19 23.59
CA GLN A 61 -14.46 13.04 23.67
C GLN A 61 -14.99 13.13 22.25
N GLY A 62 -16.02 12.33 21.97
CA GLY A 62 -16.71 12.36 20.70
C GLY A 62 -17.42 13.70 20.53
N VAL A 63 -16.87 14.53 19.66
CA VAL A 63 -17.62 15.56 18.96
C VAL A 63 -17.61 15.14 17.49
N GLY A 64 -18.77 14.87 16.91
CA GLY A 64 -18.95 14.45 15.51
C GLY A 64 -18.60 12.98 15.18
N TYR A 65 -18.22 12.73 13.92
CA TYR A 65 -18.05 11.42 13.29
C TYR A 65 -17.27 10.38 14.14
N PRO A 66 -17.81 9.17 14.39
CA PRO A 66 -17.12 8.14 15.16
C PRO A 66 -15.77 7.75 14.55
N GLY A 67 -14.71 7.81 15.37
CA GLY A 67 -13.35 7.45 14.95
C GLY A 67 -12.50 8.63 14.44
N ALA A 68 -13.09 9.83 14.27
CA ALA A 68 -12.31 11.02 13.98
C ALA A 68 -11.44 11.44 15.18
N ILE A 69 -10.23 11.94 14.89
CA ILE A 69 -9.41 12.63 15.90
C ILE A 69 -9.94 14.05 16.05
N TRP A 70 -10.39 14.42 17.24
CA TRP A 70 -10.72 15.82 17.52
C TRP A 70 -9.43 16.64 17.71
N ASN A 71 -9.23 17.64 16.85
CA ASN A 71 -8.04 18.49 16.85
C ASN A 71 -8.40 19.92 16.43
N PRO A 72 -8.99 20.73 17.33
CA PRO A 72 -9.74 21.91 16.91
C PRO A 72 -8.89 22.96 16.20
N ALA A 73 -9.52 23.61 15.22
CA ALA A 73 -9.06 24.86 14.61
C ALA A 73 -9.05 26.00 15.63
N SER A 74 -8.35 27.09 15.29
CA SER A 74 -8.43 28.30 16.10
C SER A 74 -9.86 28.84 16.12
N THR A 75 -10.34 29.31 17.28
CA THR A 75 -11.63 30.01 17.41
C THR A 75 -11.72 31.27 16.56
N SER A 76 -10.60 31.76 16.02
CA SER A 76 -10.55 32.89 15.08
C SER A 76 -10.81 32.51 13.62
N ASN A 77 -10.97 31.21 13.31
CA ASN A 77 -11.04 30.67 11.96
C ASN A 77 -12.39 30.03 11.61
N TYR A 78 -13.38 30.14 12.48
CA TYR A 78 -14.75 29.68 12.26
C TYR A 78 -15.71 30.59 13.04
N GLN A 79 -17.00 30.50 12.71
CA GLN A 79 -18.05 31.19 13.46
C GLN A 79 -18.74 30.20 14.39
N ALA A 80 -18.67 30.48 15.70
CA ALA A 80 -19.46 29.75 16.68
C ALA A 80 -20.96 29.87 16.36
N ALA A 81 -21.65 28.74 16.32
CA ALA A 81 -23.06 28.63 15.98
C ALA A 81 -23.70 27.46 16.75
N SER A 82 -24.90 27.06 16.34
CA SER A 82 -25.62 25.91 16.88
C SER A 82 -26.55 25.35 15.81
N ARG A 83 -25.98 25.03 14.65
CA ARG A 83 -26.75 24.55 13.49
C ARG A 83 -27.44 23.25 13.82
N GLY A 84 -28.74 23.19 13.54
CA GLY A 84 -29.51 21.94 13.54
C GLY A 84 -29.41 21.22 12.19
N ALA A 85 -29.88 19.97 12.15
CA ALA A 85 -29.78 19.14 10.94
C ALA A 85 -30.39 19.79 9.68
N GLY A 86 -31.56 20.43 9.79
CA GLY A 86 -32.19 21.11 8.65
C GLY A 86 -31.48 22.38 8.15
N GLN A 87 -30.34 22.75 8.75
CA GLN A 87 -29.49 23.83 8.28
C GLN A 87 -28.25 23.30 7.55
N ILE A 88 -27.90 22.03 7.73
CA ILE A 88 -26.73 21.39 7.12
C ILE A 88 -27.23 20.54 5.96
N ASN A 89 -27.15 21.09 4.76
CA ASN A 89 -27.82 20.56 3.59
C ASN A 89 -26.86 19.93 2.58
N TYR A 90 -25.55 20.21 2.67
CA TYR A 90 -24.58 19.79 1.68
C TYR A 90 -23.25 19.35 2.30
N VAL A 91 -22.51 18.53 1.56
CA VAL A 91 -21.12 18.19 1.84
C VAL A 91 -20.25 18.71 0.70
N VAL A 92 -19.18 19.42 1.03
CA VAL A 92 -18.24 19.98 0.05
C VAL A 92 -16.90 19.27 0.16
N ILE A 93 -16.44 18.74 -0.96
CA ILE A 93 -15.18 18.02 -1.10
C ILE A 93 -14.11 19.00 -1.56
N HIS A 94 -13.02 19.08 -0.81
CA HIS A 94 -11.88 19.97 -1.09
C HIS A 94 -10.61 19.16 -1.30
N THR A 95 -9.64 19.74 -2.00
CA THR A 95 -8.24 19.31 -1.94
C THR A 95 -7.39 20.43 -1.35
N THR A 96 -6.62 20.11 -0.31
CA THR A 96 -5.92 21.10 0.52
C THR A 96 -4.82 21.87 -0.21
N GLN A 97 -4.30 21.34 -1.32
CA GLN A 97 -3.06 21.80 -1.97
C GLN A 97 -1.87 21.81 -1.00
N GLY A 98 -1.80 20.79 -0.13
CA GLY A 98 -0.82 20.68 0.94
C GLY A 98 -0.89 19.36 1.71
N SER A 99 -0.03 19.21 2.71
CA SER A 99 0.02 18.02 3.55
C SER A 99 -1.04 18.04 4.66
N TYR A 100 -1.41 16.85 5.16
CA TYR A 100 -2.37 16.65 6.25
C TYR A 100 -1.99 17.43 7.50
N SER A 101 -0.73 17.31 7.94
CA SER A 101 -0.21 18.03 9.11
C SER A 101 -0.08 19.53 8.85
N GLY A 102 0.21 19.93 7.61
CA GLY A 102 0.26 21.32 7.17
C GLY A 102 -1.10 22.00 7.28
N THR A 103 -2.15 21.37 6.76
CA THR A 103 -3.54 21.86 6.82
C THR A 103 -4.01 22.02 8.27
N ILE A 104 -3.81 21.00 9.10
CA ILE A 104 -4.16 21.06 10.54
C ILE A 104 -3.43 22.21 11.24
N SER A 105 -2.13 22.39 10.96
CA SER A 105 -1.34 23.49 11.51
C SER A 105 -1.86 24.85 11.04
N TRP A 106 -2.22 24.97 9.77
CA TRP A 106 -2.74 26.19 9.16
C TRP A 106 -4.07 26.62 9.79
N PHE A 107 -5.01 25.69 9.97
CA PHE A 107 -6.29 25.96 10.63
C PHE A 107 -6.17 26.32 12.12
N LYS A 108 -5.03 26.05 12.76
CA LYS A 108 -4.72 26.50 14.12
C LYS A 108 -4.08 27.89 14.18
N ASN A 109 -3.59 28.43 13.06
CA ASN A 109 -3.08 29.78 13.01
C ASN A 109 -4.24 30.79 13.05
N PRO A 110 -4.37 31.64 14.09
CA PRO A 110 -5.48 32.59 14.18
C PRO A 110 -5.48 33.68 13.11
N GLN A 111 -4.39 33.81 12.33
CA GLN A 111 -4.29 34.73 11.20
C GLN A 111 -4.73 34.09 9.87
N ALA A 112 -5.01 32.79 9.84
CA ALA A 112 -5.38 32.09 8.60
C ALA A 112 -6.77 32.50 8.09
N GLN A 113 -7.72 32.73 9.01
CA GLN A 113 -9.11 33.08 8.71
C GLN A 113 -9.78 32.09 7.74
N VAL A 114 -9.41 30.81 7.82
CA VAL A 114 -9.99 29.69 7.06
C VAL A 114 -9.98 28.42 7.91
N SER A 115 -10.95 27.54 7.68
CA SER A 115 -11.04 26.22 8.31
C SER A 115 -12.00 25.31 7.55
N SER A 116 -11.85 24.00 7.69
CA SER A 116 -12.87 23.01 7.33
C SER A 116 -13.36 22.27 8.57
N HIS A 117 -14.41 21.45 8.44
CA HIS A 117 -14.87 20.60 9.53
C HIS A 117 -13.96 19.39 9.67
N TYR A 118 -13.54 18.79 8.56
CA TYR A 118 -12.75 17.57 8.53
C TYR A 118 -11.54 17.67 7.62
N VAL A 119 -10.49 16.93 7.95
CA VAL A 119 -9.29 16.72 7.12
C VAL A 119 -9.03 15.21 7.02
N VAL A 120 -8.78 14.71 5.81
CA VAL A 120 -8.52 13.29 5.52
C VAL A 120 -7.09 13.11 5.01
N ARG A 121 -6.34 12.20 5.63
CA ARG A 121 -4.97 11.87 5.23
C ARG A 121 -4.96 10.93 4.02
N SER A 122 -4.06 11.17 3.08
CA SER A 122 -3.94 10.39 1.85
C SER A 122 -3.49 8.95 2.10
N SER A 123 -2.47 8.75 2.92
CA SER A 123 -1.80 7.43 3.03
C SER A 123 -2.67 6.31 3.65
N ASP A 124 -3.60 6.66 4.54
CA ASP A 124 -4.37 5.69 5.33
C ASP A 124 -5.81 6.12 5.63
N GLY A 125 -6.27 7.24 5.06
CA GLY A 125 -7.64 7.72 5.26
C GLY A 125 -7.94 8.27 6.65
N GLN A 126 -6.95 8.48 7.53
CA GLN A 126 -7.22 9.02 8.88
C GLN A 126 -8.00 10.34 8.81
N VAL A 127 -9.11 10.39 9.54
CA VAL A 127 -9.99 11.56 9.64
C VAL A 127 -9.65 12.36 10.91
N THR A 128 -9.39 13.65 10.75
CA THR A 128 -9.33 14.62 11.85
C THR A 128 -10.50 15.59 11.74
N GLN A 129 -11.22 15.80 12.84
CA GLN A 129 -12.22 16.85 12.95
C GLN A 129 -11.62 18.10 13.58
N MET A 130 -11.78 19.24 12.89
CA MET A 130 -11.21 20.54 13.23
C MET A 130 -12.27 21.53 13.72
N VAL A 131 -13.52 21.43 13.26
CA VAL A 131 -14.64 22.28 13.68
C VAL A 131 -15.85 21.38 13.97
N ASP A 132 -16.61 21.69 15.02
CA ASP A 132 -17.87 20.99 15.33
C ASP A 132 -18.88 21.23 14.21
N ASP A 133 -19.61 20.20 13.80
CA ASP A 133 -20.60 20.30 12.71
C ASP A 133 -21.65 21.39 12.96
N THR A 134 -21.96 21.69 14.23
CA THR A 134 -22.92 22.72 14.63
C THR A 134 -22.37 24.14 14.53
N ASP A 135 -21.05 24.30 14.50
CA ASP A 135 -20.36 25.56 14.18
C ASP A 135 -20.24 25.74 12.67
N ILE A 136 -19.86 26.94 12.20
CA ILE A 136 -19.70 27.26 10.78
C ILE A 136 -18.22 27.43 10.47
N ALA A 137 -17.59 26.39 9.89
CA ALA A 137 -16.23 26.48 9.35
C ALA A 137 -16.18 27.42 8.12
N TRP A 138 -15.00 27.93 7.80
CA TRP A 138 -14.79 28.90 6.71
C TRP A 138 -13.99 28.28 5.56
N HIS A 139 -14.67 27.51 4.70
CA HIS A 139 -14.07 26.74 3.60
C HIS A 139 -14.65 27.03 2.21
N ASP A 140 -15.89 27.48 2.11
CA ASP A 140 -16.65 27.63 0.86
C ASP A 140 -17.46 28.94 0.85
N ALA A 141 -16.77 30.03 1.20
CA ALA A 141 -17.27 31.41 1.13
C ALA A 141 -18.74 31.60 1.58
N CYS A 142 -19.66 31.79 0.63
CA CYS A 142 -21.07 32.08 0.91
C CYS A 142 -21.89 30.84 1.29
N PHE A 143 -21.39 29.63 1.02
CA PHE A 143 -22.07 28.36 1.29
C PHE A 143 -21.77 27.81 2.69
N ASN A 144 -20.72 28.31 3.37
CA ASN A 144 -20.29 27.88 4.72
C ASN A 144 -21.43 27.55 5.69
N SER A 145 -22.46 28.41 5.76
CA SER A 145 -23.55 28.26 6.73
C SER A 145 -24.41 27.00 6.51
N GLN A 146 -24.41 26.43 5.30
CA GLN A 146 -25.25 25.30 4.92
C GLN A 146 -24.48 24.01 4.66
N THR A 147 -23.16 24.03 4.81
CA THR A 147 -22.30 22.94 4.34
C THR A 147 -21.37 22.40 5.41
N ILE A 148 -20.90 21.17 5.17
CA ILE A 148 -19.76 20.56 5.84
C ILE A 148 -18.63 20.41 4.82
N GLY A 149 -17.53 21.14 5.01
CA GLY A 149 -16.31 20.99 4.22
C GLY A 149 -15.41 19.86 4.73
N ILE A 150 -14.95 19.01 3.79
CA ILE A 150 -13.99 17.94 4.01
C ILE A 150 -12.76 18.20 3.12
N GLU A 151 -11.61 18.37 3.77
CA GLU A 151 -10.33 18.65 3.15
C GLU A 151 -9.53 17.36 2.92
N HIS A 152 -9.12 17.10 1.68
CA HIS A 152 -8.32 15.94 1.33
C HIS A 152 -6.87 16.35 1.12
N GLU A 153 -5.96 15.74 1.89
CA GLU A 153 -4.52 15.93 1.71
C GLU A 153 -4.10 15.67 0.26
N GLY A 154 -3.39 16.62 -0.34
CA GLY A 154 -2.69 16.40 -1.59
C GLY A 154 -2.70 17.57 -2.55
N PHE A 155 -2.43 17.26 -3.82
CA PHE A 155 -2.33 18.23 -4.90
C PHE A 155 -3.13 17.78 -6.11
N VAL A 156 -3.98 18.66 -6.64
CA VAL A 156 -4.83 18.38 -7.82
C VAL A 156 -4.02 18.07 -9.09
N ALA A 157 -2.73 18.43 -9.10
CA ALA A 157 -1.81 18.19 -10.21
C ALA A 157 -1.26 16.76 -10.24
N ASP A 158 -1.31 16.04 -9.11
CA ASP A 158 -0.73 14.70 -8.95
C ASP A 158 -1.78 13.70 -8.39
N PRO A 159 -2.96 13.56 -9.03
CA PRO A 159 -4.08 12.79 -8.48
C PRO A 159 -3.74 11.31 -8.22
N ASP A 160 -2.94 10.69 -9.09
CA ASP A 160 -2.52 9.28 -8.97
C ASP A 160 -1.66 9.01 -7.72
N VAL A 161 -1.07 10.06 -7.14
CA VAL A 161 -0.25 9.96 -5.92
C VAL A 161 -1.11 10.19 -4.67
N TRP A 162 -2.05 11.13 -4.74
CA TRP A 162 -2.72 11.65 -3.55
C TRP A 162 -4.13 11.10 -3.33
N TYR A 163 -4.88 10.77 -4.39
CA TYR A 163 -6.24 10.28 -4.28
C TYR A 163 -6.24 8.75 -4.18
N THR A 164 -5.77 8.27 -3.03
CA THR A 164 -5.65 6.84 -2.74
C THR A 164 -7.01 6.21 -2.45
N GLU A 165 -7.08 4.89 -2.60
CA GLU A 165 -8.28 4.12 -2.21
C GLU A 165 -8.62 4.28 -0.72
N ALA A 166 -7.61 4.35 0.15
CA ALA A 166 -7.80 4.56 1.58
C ALA A 166 -8.48 5.92 1.86
N MET A 167 -8.04 6.97 1.18
CA MET A 167 -8.65 8.30 1.28
C MET A 167 -10.10 8.27 0.77
N TYR A 168 -10.35 7.73 -0.42
CA TYR A 168 -11.71 7.64 -0.98
C TYR A 168 -12.64 6.86 -0.04
N THR A 169 -12.20 5.70 0.44
CA THR A 169 -12.97 4.83 1.33
C THR A 169 -13.33 5.54 2.64
N GLU A 170 -12.36 6.09 3.38
CA GLU A 170 -12.63 6.72 4.68
C GLU A 170 -13.41 8.03 4.54
N SER A 171 -13.12 8.83 3.50
CA SER A 171 -13.92 10.03 3.20
C SER A 171 -15.35 9.68 2.84
N ALA A 172 -15.58 8.60 2.06
CA ALA A 172 -16.92 8.18 1.70
C ALA A 172 -17.72 7.66 2.91
N LYS A 173 -17.07 6.97 3.87
CA LYS A 173 -17.69 6.58 5.14
C LYS A 173 -18.14 7.82 5.93
N LEU A 174 -17.26 8.81 6.05
CA LEU A 174 -17.57 10.10 6.69
C LEU A 174 -18.75 10.80 6.00
N THR A 175 -18.69 10.96 4.68
CA THR A 175 -19.75 11.63 3.90
C THR A 175 -21.07 10.88 3.97
N ALA A 176 -21.06 9.55 3.90
CA ALA A 176 -22.28 8.75 4.06
C ALA A 176 -22.88 8.91 5.46
N TRP A 177 -22.04 8.93 6.51
CA TRP A 177 -22.50 9.16 7.88
C TRP A 177 -23.07 10.56 8.07
N LEU A 178 -22.42 11.60 7.52
CA LEU A 178 -22.93 12.97 7.53
C LEU A 178 -24.28 13.06 6.81
N ALA A 179 -24.39 12.40 5.66
CA ALA A 179 -25.61 12.37 4.89
C ALA A 179 -26.77 11.69 5.64
N ASP A 180 -26.51 10.54 6.27
CA ASP A 180 -27.51 9.85 7.07
C ASP A 180 -27.88 10.64 8.34
N ARG A 181 -26.91 11.30 8.97
CA ARG A 181 -27.10 12.11 10.18
C ARG A 181 -27.94 13.36 9.94
N TYR A 182 -27.68 14.06 8.83
CA TYR A 182 -28.30 15.36 8.53
C TYR A 182 -29.43 15.27 7.51
N GLY A 183 -29.69 14.09 6.94
CA GLY A 183 -30.74 13.88 5.93
C GLY A 183 -30.37 14.44 4.56
N ILE A 184 -29.07 14.49 4.25
CA ILE A 184 -28.57 14.98 2.96
C ILE A 184 -28.72 13.86 1.92
N PRO A 185 -29.37 14.09 0.77
CA PRO A 185 -29.40 13.11 -0.31
C PRO A 185 -27.99 12.75 -0.78
N LYS A 186 -27.71 11.45 -0.96
CA LYS A 186 -26.42 10.94 -1.44
C LYS A 186 -26.30 11.07 -2.96
N THR A 187 -26.44 12.29 -3.48
CA THR A 187 -26.37 12.63 -4.91
C THR A 187 -25.44 13.82 -5.15
N ARG A 188 -25.05 14.00 -6.41
CA ARG A 188 -24.10 15.05 -6.83
C ARG A 188 -24.65 16.48 -6.68
N ASP A 189 -25.97 16.64 -6.61
CA ASP A 189 -26.60 17.94 -6.34
C ASP A 189 -26.40 18.38 -4.87
N TYR A 190 -26.04 17.45 -3.98
CA TYR A 190 -25.92 17.67 -2.54
C TYR A 190 -24.51 17.42 -1.99
N ILE A 191 -23.71 16.67 -2.73
CA ILE A 191 -22.31 16.36 -2.42
C ILE A 191 -21.49 16.83 -3.60
N PHE A 192 -20.80 17.95 -3.47
CA PHE A 192 -20.11 18.63 -4.56
C PHE A 192 -18.68 19.06 -4.24
N GLY A 193 -17.88 19.29 -5.28
CA GLY A 193 -16.52 19.79 -5.14
C GLY A 193 -16.53 21.30 -4.94
N HIS A 194 -15.54 21.86 -4.26
CA HIS A 194 -15.46 23.29 -4.04
C HIS A 194 -15.56 24.12 -5.33
N GLY A 195 -14.94 23.66 -6.43
CA GLY A 195 -15.03 24.31 -7.74
C GLY A 195 -16.38 24.18 -8.46
N GLU A 196 -17.34 23.46 -7.88
CA GLU A 196 -18.71 23.32 -8.36
C GLU A 196 -19.70 24.10 -7.50
N ALA A 197 -19.22 24.73 -6.41
CA ALA A 197 -20.02 25.57 -5.54
C ALA A 197 -20.58 26.78 -6.33
N PRO A 198 -21.89 27.09 -6.22
CA PRO A 198 -22.49 28.18 -6.97
C PRO A 198 -21.92 29.57 -6.60
N ASP A 199 -21.57 30.36 -7.63
CA ASP A 199 -21.53 31.83 -7.66
C ASP A 199 -20.70 32.59 -6.58
N CYS A 200 -19.90 31.92 -5.75
CA CYS A 200 -19.09 32.62 -4.73
C CYS A 200 -17.69 32.05 -4.45
N SER A 201 -17.22 31.10 -5.26
CA SER A 201 -15.84 30.62 -5.23
C SER A 201 -15.28 30.54 -6.66
N ASP A 202 -14.04 30.97 -6.86
CA ASP A 202 -13.27 30.78 -8.11
C ASP A 202 -12.29 29.60 -8.02
N HIS A 203 -12.41 28.81 -6.95
CA HIS A 203 -11.64 27.60 -6.74
C HIS A 203 -11.98 26.53 -7.78
N THR A 204 -11.06 25.58 -7.94
CA THR A 204 -11.19 24.48 -8.91
C THR A 204 -11.00 23.11 -8.27
N ASP A 205 -10.69 23.04 -6.98
CA ASP A 205 -10.51 21.79 -6.26
C ASP A 205 -11.87 21.07 -6.04
N PRO A 206 -11.90 19.73 -5.98
CA PRO A 206 -10.78 18.78 -5.97
C PRO A 206 -10.17 18.50 -7.37
N GLY A 207 -10.55 19.26 -8.38
CA GLY A 207 -9.95 19.16 -9.72
C GLY A 207 -10.44 17.96 -10.52
N ALA A 208 -10.03 17.90 -11.79
CA ALA A 208 -10.49 16.88 -12.73
C ALA A 208 -9.98 15.47 -12.44
N GLY A 209 -8.98 15.33 -11.54
CA GLY A 209 -8.43 14.04 -11.12
C GLY A 209 -9.26 13.34 -10.04
N TRP A 210 -10.23 14.01 -9.43
CA TRP A 210 -11.13 13.40 -8.45
C TRP A 210 -12.17 12.54 -9.17
N ASP A 211 -12.16 11.23 -8.90
CA ASP A 211 -13.11 10.28 -9.50
C ASP A 211 -14.44 10.32 -8.74
N TRP A 212 -15.34 11.17 -9.21
CA TRP A 212 -16.68 11.30 -8.67
C TRP A 212 -17.52 10.03 -8.79
N ASN A 213 -17.32 9.22 -9.83
CA ASN A 213 -18.11 7.99 -9.99
C ASN A 213 -17.72 6.98 -8.92
N HIS A 214 -16.41 6.79 -8.72
CA HIS A 214 -15.86 5.95 -7.67
C HIS A 214 -16.30 6.43 -6.28
N TYR A 215 -16.08 7.71 -5.97
CA TYR A 215 -16.42 8.28 -4.68
C TYR A 215 -17.92 8.14 -4.35
N MET A 216 -18.80 8.45 -5.31
CA MET A 216 -20.24 8.35 -5.10
C MET A 216 -20.71 6.90 -4.99
N ALA A 217 -20.08 5.95 -5.69
CA ALA A 217 -20.37 4.53 -5.53
C ALA A 217 -20.06 4.05 -4.10
N LEU A 218 -18.95 4.52 -3.52
CA LEU A 218 -18.61 4.26 -2.11
C LEU A 218 -19.59 4.94 -1.14
N VAL A 219 -19.94 6.21 -1.36
CA VAL A 219 -20.90 6.93 -0.50
C VAL A 219 -22.25 6.21 -0.45
N GLN A 220 -22.72 5.67 -1.58
CA GLN A 220 -23.97 4.93 -1.66
C GLN A 220 -23.97 3.65 -0.81
N THR A 221 -22.80 3.00 -0.62
CA THR A 221 -22.66 1.79 0.18
C THR A 221 -22.29 2.06 1.65
N GLY A 222 -22.28 3.32 2.08
CA GLY A 222 -21.82 3.69 3.42
C GLY A 222 -20.30 3.62 3.57
N GLY A 223 -19.57 3.77 2.47
CA GLY A 223 -18.12 3.64 2.39
C GLY A 223 -17.63 2.20 2.59
N GLN A 224 -18.49 1.21 2.33
CA GLN A 224 -18.12 -0.20 2.35
C GLN A 224 -17.67 -0.64 0.95
N PRO A 225 -16.42 -1.15 0.81
CA PRO A 225 -15.98 -1.81 -0.41
C PRO A 225 -16.89 -2.99 -0.75
N GLN A 226 -17.31 -3.05 -2.01
CA GLN A 226 -18.02 -4.17 -2.61
C GLN A 226 -17.10 -4.80 -3.64
N PHE A 227 -16.67 -6.03 -3.36
CA PHE A 227 -15.78 -6.77 -4.24
C PHE A 227 -16.59 -7.63 -5.21
N GLY A 228 -16.27 -7.52 -6.50
CA GLY A 228 -16.91 -8.25 -7.57
C GLY A 228 -15.99 -8.39 -8.76
N ALA A 229 -16.05 -9.53 -9.43
CA ALA A 229 -15.24 -9.79 -10.62
C ALA A 229 -15.99 -10.66 -11.62
N ALA A 230 -15.62 -10.56 -12.89
CA ALA A 230 -15.98 -11.53 -13.91
C ALA A 230 -14.72 -12.13 -14.54
N SER A 231 -14.70 -13.45 -14.75
CA SER A 231 -13.58 -14.13 -15.41
C SER A 231 -13.49 -13.71 -16.88
N GLY A 232 -12.27 -13.46 -17.35
CA GLY A 232 -11.93 -13.10 -18.72
C GLY A 232 -11.18 -14.22 -19.44
N ALA A 233 -10.19 -13.85 -20.25
CA ALA A 233 -9.33 -14.80 -20.94
C ALA A 233 -8.38 -15.51 -19.96
N ALA A 234 -7.82 -16.63 -20.40
CA ALA A 234 -6.81 -17.37 -19.66
C ALA A 234 -5.86 -18.06 -20.63
N GLU A 235 -4.63 -18.33 -20.18
CA GLU A 235 -3.66 -19.15 -20.89
C GLU A 235 -2.96 -20.07 -19.90
N PHE A 236 -3.00 -21.36 -20.21
CA PHE A 236 -2.30 -22.41 -19.47
C PHE A 236 -2.10 -23.61 -20.40
N PRO A 237 -1.04 -24.43 -20.17
CA PRO A 237 -0.83 -25.63 -20.96
C PRO A 237 -1.90 -26.67 -20.67
N SER A 238 -2.43 -27.35 -21.70
CA SER A 238 -3.34 -28.50 -21.50
C SER A 238 -2.59 -29.78 -21.13
N THR A 239 -1.29 -29.83 -21.41
CA THR A 239 -0.42 -30.99 -21.19
C THR A 239 0.97 -30.52 -20.78
N MET A 240 1.61 -31.22 -19.85
CA MET A 240 2.99 -31.00 -19.43
C MET A 240 3.71 -32.33 -19.19
N VAL A 241 5.04 -32.33 -19.14
CA VAL A 241 5.85 -33.46 -18.69
C VAL A 241 6.29 -33.25 -17.24
N SER A 242 6.44 -34.32 -16.47
CA SER A 242 6.93 -34.27 -15.08
C SER A 242 8.17 -33.38 -14.91
N GLY A 243 8.07 -32.38 -14.04
CA GLY A 243 9.10 -31.37 -13.77
C GLY A 243 9.20 -30.21 -14.76
N GLU A 244 8.40 -30.19 -15.84
CA GLU A 244 8.31 -29.06 -16.77
C GLU A 244 7.76 -27.82 -16.06
N GLU A 245 8.24 -26.64 -16.44
CA GLU A 245 7.74 -25.35 -15.96
C GLU A 245 7.00 -24.60 -17.08
N ALA A 246 5.93 -23.91 -16.71
CA ALA A 246 5.16 -23.07 -17.62
C ALA A 246 4.69 -21.79 -16.93
N VAL A 247 4.38 -20.76 -17.71
CA VAL A 247 3.72 -19.55 -17.23
C VAL A 247 2.23 -19.66 -17.51
N VAL A 248 1.42 -19.36 -16.50
CA VAL A 248 -0.04 -19.36 -16.54
C VAL A 248 -0.54 -17.97 -16.24
N TRP A 249 -1.63 -17.57 -16.87
CA TRP A 249 -2.34 -16.37 -16.47
C TRP A 249 -3.86 -16.48 -16.60
N PHE A 250 -4.56 -15.74 -15.73
CA PHE A 250 -6.00 -15.52 -15.80
C PHE A 250 -6.29 -14.02 -15.82
N GLU A 251 -7.29 -13.62 -16.59
CA GLU A 251 -7.84 -12.27 -16.57
C GLU A 251 -9.15 -12.22 -15.79
N PHE A 252 -9.36 -11.09 -15.11
CA PHE A 252 -10.61 -10.77 -14.44
C PHE A 252 -10.98 -9.31 -14.70
N ALA A 253 -12.23 -9.05 -15.07
CA ALA A 253 -12.77 -7.70 -15.13
C ALA A 253 -13.20 -7.26 -13.72
N ASN A 254 -12.74 -6.07 -13.29
CA ASN A 254 -13.10 -5.49 -12.01
C ASN A 254 -14.53 -4.96 -12.04
N GLN A 255 -15.43 -5.65 -11.32
CA GLN A 255 -16.83 -5.26 -11.11
C GLN A 255 -17.06 -4.73 -9.68
N SER A 256 -15.98 -4.45 -8.95
CA SER A 256 -16.01 -3.87 -7.62
C SER A 256 -16.29 -2.38 -7.72
N ASN A 257 -16.70 -1.77 -6.60
CA ASN A 257 -16.71 -0.31 -6.44
C ASN A 257 -15.39 0.21 -5.85
N VAL A 258 -14.32 -0.60 -5.89
CA VAL A 258 -12.98 -0.26 -5.40
C VAL A 258 -11.91 -0.69 -6.39
N THR A 259 -10.79 0.02 -6.35
CA THR A 259 -9.61 -0.33 -7.11
C THR A 259 -8.93 -1.55 -6.47
N TRP A 260 -8.56 -2.55 -7.28
CA TRP A 260 -7.74 -3.66 -6.82
C TRP A 260 -6.28 -3.23 -6.76
N GLY A 261 -5.65 -3.40 -5.60
CA GLY A 261 -4.24 -3.08 -5.40
C GLY A 261 -3.34 -4.29 -5.61
N LEU A 262 -2.08 -4.02 -5.93
CA LEU A 262 -1.06 -5.02 -6.24
C LEU A 262 -0.76 -5.97 -5.07
N ASP A 263 -0.84 -5.47 -3.84
CA ASP A 263 -0.45 -6.20 -2.64
C ASP A 263 -1.66 -6.80 -1.90
N GLU A 264 -2.85 -6.27 -2.12
CA GLU A 264 -4.04 -6.62 -1.37
C GLU A 264 -4.97 -7.56 -2.12
N THR A 265 -5.05 -7.44 -3.46
CA THR A 265 -5.87 -8.32 -4.29
C THR A 265 -5.00 -9.41 -4.91
N ARG A 266 -5.29 -10.66 -4.57
CA ARG A 266 -4.48 -11.83 -4.97
C ARG A 266 -5.32 -12.91 -5.61
N LEU A 267 -4.65 -13.79 -6.33
CA LEU A 267 -5.21 -15.08 -6.72
C LEU A 267 -4.90 -16.10 -5.62
N GLY A 268 -5.84 -16.98 -5.30
CA GLY A 268 -5.65 -18.04 -4.33
C GLY A 268 -6.25 -19.36 -4.78
N THR A 269 -5.68 -20.47 -4.30
CA THR A 269 -6.18 -21.81 -4.62
C THR A 269 -7.57 -22.04 -4.01
N GLN A 270 -8.39 -22.74 -4.77
CA GLN A 270 -9.77 -23.08 -4.45
C GLN A 270 -10.05 -24.57 -4.61
N GLU A 271 -11.20 -24.96 -4.09
CA GLU A 271 -11.77 -26.31 -4.19
C GLU A 271 -10.78 -27.44 -3.81
N PRO A 272 -10.34 -27.53 -2.54
CA PRO A 272 -10.72 -26.68 -1.41
C PRO A 272 -9.97 -25.36 -1.31
N GLN A 273 -10.63 -24.35 -0.74
CA GLN A 273 -10.02 -23.06 -0.44
C GLN A 273 -8.73 -23.22 0.36
N ASP A 274 -7.69 -22.47 -0.03
CA ASP A 274 -6.39 -22.42 0.64
C ASP A 274 -5.60 -23.73 0.61
N ARG A 275 -5.91 -24.67 -0.29
CA ARG A 275 -5.11 -25.90 -0.43
C ARG A 275 -3.71 -25.59 -0.98
N ALA A 276 -2.73 -26.38 -0.58
CA ALA A 276 -1.44 -26.38 -1.28
C ALA A 276 -1.61 -26.94 -2.69
N SER A 277 -1.10 -26.22 -3.70
CA SER A 277 -1.09 -26.72 -5.08
C SER A 277 0.09 -27.67 -5.29
N PRO A 278 -0.11 -28.82 -5.96
CA PRO A 278 1.00 -29.68 -6.41
C PRO A 278 1.87 -29.01 -7.48
N PHE A 279 1.38 -27.93 -8.11
CA PHE A 279 2.10 -27.14 -9.10
C PHE A 279 2.94 -26.00 -8.51
N TYR A 280 2.99 -25.89 -7.18
CA TYR A 280 3.69 -24.83 -6.46
C TYR A 280 5.17 -24.71 -6.88
N VAL A 281 5.59 -23.46 -7.12
CA VAL A 281 6.98 -23.09 -7.41
C VAL A 281 7.51 -22.18 -6.31
N GLU A 282 8.42 -22.69 -5.49
CA GLU A 282 9.05 -21.93 -4.41
C GLU A 282 9.78 -20.68 -4.94
N GLY A 283 9.57 -19.55 -4.28
CA GLY A 283 10.16 -18.25 -4.66
C GLY A 283 9.45 -17.52 -5.80
N ASN A 284 8.57 -18.20 -6.57
CA ASN A 284 7.68 -17.55 -7.53
C ASN A 284 6.30 -17.29 -6.92
N TRP A 285 5.77 -18.27 -6.18
CA TRP A 285 4.53 -18.14 -5.44
C TRP A 285 4.79 -17.51 -4.07
N LEU A 286 3.82 -16.75 -3.57
CA LEU A 286 3.84 -16.11 -2.26
C LEU A 286 3.71 -17.15 -1.13
N SER A 287 2.93 -18.19 -1.38
CA SER A 287 2.78 -19.37 -0.54
C SER A 287 2.24 -20.54 -1.38
N PRO A 288 2.22 -21.78 -0.88
CA PRO A 288 1.64 -22.92 -1.61
C PRO A 288 0.17 -22.76 -2.04
N SER A 289 -0.56 -21.78 -1.49
CA SER A 289 -1.95 -21.48 -1.81
C SER A 289 -2.17 -20.08 -2.40
N ARG A 290 -1.08 -19.35 -2.68
CA ARG A 290 -1.09 -17.96 -3.18
C ARG A 290 -0.10 -17.80 -4.34
N PRO A 291 -0.54 -18.01 -5.59
CA PRO A 291 0.34 -17.89 -6.75
C PRO A 291 0.88 -16.48 -6.95
N THR A 292 0.02 -15.47 -6.98
CA THR A 292 0.42 -14.12 -7.38
C THR A 292 -0.57 -13.04 -6.90
N GLY A 293 -0.11 -11.79 -6.92
CA GLY A 293 -0.94 -10.59 -6.85
C GLY A 293 -1.39 -10.13 -8.25
N ALA A 294 -1.95 -8.94 -8.33
CA ALA A 294 -2.16 -8.26 -9.61
C ALA A 294 -0.82 -7.96 -10.29
N ASP A 295 -0.67 -8.20 -11.61
CA ASP A 295 0.67 -8.27 -12.19
C ASP A 295 1.34 -6.90 -12.46
N HIS A 296 0.58 -5.85 -12.83
CA HIS A 296 1.18 -4.68 -13.53
C HIS A 296 0.78 -3.30 -12.99
N SER A 297 -0.44 -3.12 -12.47
CA SER A 297 -0.90 -1.87 -11.87
C SER A 297 -2.10 -2.10 -10.97
N ASN A 298 -2.48 -1.06 -10.23
CA ASN A 298 -3.80 -1.00 -9.63
C ASN A 298 -4.88 -1.10 -10.73
N TYR A 299 -5.92 -1.91 -10.50
CA TYR A 299 -7.01 -2.12 -11.45
C TYR A 299 -8.26 -1.39 -10.98
N ALA A 300 -8.52 -0.21 -11.54
CA ALA A 300 -9.71 0.59 -11.23
C ALA A 300 -11.01 -0.16 -11.58
N PRO A 301 -12.16 0.20 -10.99
CA PRO A 301 -13.46 -0.31 -11.39
C PRO A 301 -13.66 -0.27 -12.92
N GLY A 302 -14.12 -1.37 -13.50
CA GLY A 302 -14.33 -1.55 -14.94
C GLY A 302 -13.10 -1.92 -15.76
N SER A 303 -11.89 -1.89 -15.19
CA SER A 303 -10.67 -2.35 -15.87
C SER A 303 -10.51 -3.88 -15.80
N THR A 304 -9.71 -4.46 -16.71
CA THR A 304 -9.35 -5.89 -16.68
C THR A 304 -7.96 -6.06 -16.10
N GLY A 305 -7.86 -6.85 -15.04
CA GLY A 305 -6.60 -7.24 -14.42
C GLY A 305 -6.13 -8.63 -14.87
N ARG A 306 -4.82 -8.82 -14.94
CA ARG A 306 -4.19 -10.11 -15.22
C ARG A 306 -3.39 -10.58 -13.99
N PHE A 307 -3.44 -11.88 -13.75
CA PHE A 307 -2.75 -12.58 -12.67
C PHE A 307 -1.92 -13.71 -13.28
N THR A 308 -0.60 -13.52 -13.30
CA THR A 308 0.39 -14.34 -13.98
C THR A 308 1.31 -14.99 -12.95
N PHE A 309 1.55 -16.29 -13.10
CA PHE A 309 2.39 -17.06 -12.20
C PHE A 309 3.04 -18.23 -12.94
N ALA A 310 4.18 -18.71 -12.43
CA ALA A 310 4.81 -19.92 -12.94
C ALA A 310 4.24 -21.16 -12.25
N ILE A 311 4.14 -22.27 -12.97
CA ILE A 311 3.79 -23.58 -12.42
C ILE A 311 4.90 -24.58 -12.75
N ARG A 312 5.07 -25.60 -11.90
CA ARG A 312 5.91 -26.77 -12.20
C ARG A 312 5.09 -28.04 -12.13
N ALA A 313 5.11 -28.84 -13.18
CA ALA A 313 4.39 -30.10 -13.20
C ALA A 313 4.92 -31.06 -12.11
N PRO A 314 4.04 -31.64 -11.26
CA PRO A 314 4.46 -32.63 -10.28
C PRO A 314 5.02 -33.88 -10.98
N GLU A 315 5.87 -34.62 -10.27
CA GLU A 315 6.38 -35.90 -10.77
C GLU A 315 5.27 -36.96 -10.75
N VAL A 316 5.00 -37.58 -11.90
CA VAL A 316 4.01 -38.66 -12.05
C VAL A 316 4.62 -39.88 -12.73
N THR A 317 4.09 -41.06 -12.42
CA THR A 317 4.54 -42.35 -13.01
C THR A 317 3.62 -42.88 -14.09
N GLU A 318 2.42 -42.32 -14.20
CA GLU A 318 1.45 -42.55 -15.27
C GLU A 318 0.80 -41.22 -15.69
N PRO A 319 0.26 -41.10 -16.92
CA PRO A 319 -0.48 -39.91 -17.32
C PRO A 319 -1.58 -39.57 -16.31
N THR A 320 -1.45 -38.41 -15.67
CA THR A 320 -2.32 -37.99 -14.56
C THR A 320 -2.91 -36.62 -14.89
N THR A 321 -4.24 -36.52 -14.85
CA THR A 321 -4.94 -35.25 -15.02
C THR A 321 -5.17 -34.57 -13.67
N PHE A 322 -4.77 -33.31 -13.59
CA PHE A 322 -5.02 -32.42 -12.47
C PHE A 322 -6.04 -31.36 -12.87
N ASP A 323 -7.00 -31.10 -12.00
CA ASP A 323 -7.92 -29.97 -12.12
C ASP A 323 -7.64 -28.99 -11.00
N GLU A 324 -6.97 -27.89 -11.34
CA GLU A 324 -6.66 -26.83 -10.40
C GLU A 324 -7.75 -25.76 -10.48
N ALA A 325 -8.12 -25.21 -9.34
CA ALA A 325 -9.15 -24.18 -9.22
C ALA A 325 -8.58 -22.99 -8.45
N TYR A 326 -8.94 -21.78 -8.87
CA TYR A 326 -8.47 -20.52 -8.29
C TYR A 326 -9.60 -19.51 -8.20
N ALA A 327 -9.56 -18.61 -7.21
CA ALA A 327 -10.44 -17.44 -7.14
C ALA A 327 -9.69 -16.23 -6.61
N LEU A 328 -10.28 -15.04 -6.78
CA LEU A 328 -9.73 -13.82 -6.24
C LEU A 328 -9.99 -13.73 -4.73
N VAL A 329 -9.01 -13.17 -4.02
CA VAL A 329 -9.08 -12.86 -2.60
C VAL A 329 -8.58 -11.45 -2.35
N GLN A 330 -9.35 -10.70 -1.58
CA GLN A 330 -8.89 -9.48 -0.94
C GLN A 330 -8.32 -9.90 0.42
N GLU A 331 -7.00 -9.81 0.57
CA GLU A 331 -6.29 -10.33 1.74
C GLU A 331 -6.82 -9.74 3.05
N GLY A 332 -7.09 -10.62 4.02
CA GLY A 332 -7.68 -10.24 5.30
C GLY A 332 -9.14 -9.76 5.26
N VAL A 333 -9.77 -9.71 4.08
CA VAL A 333 -11.14 -9.19 3.91
C VAL A 333 -12.10 -10.27 3.43
N THR A 334 -11.99 -10.74 2.18
CA THR A 334 -12.96 -11.68 1.61
C THR A 334 -12.44 -12.36 0.34
N TRP A 335 -12.95 -13.55 0.06
CA TRP A 335 -12.91 -14.14 -1.28
C TRP A 335 -14.05 -13.58 -2.14
N PHE A 336 -13.82 -13.44 -3.44
CA PHE A 336 -14.82 -12.84 -4.34
C PHE A 336 -14.61 -13.27 -5.80
N GLY A 337 -15.62 -12.98 -6.63
CA GLY A 337 -15.59 -13.32 -8.04
C GLY A 337 -15.83 -14.81 -8.33
N PRO A 338 -15.73 -15.22 -9.59
CA PRO A 338 -15.88 -16.61 -10.00
C PRO A 338 -14.63 -17.44 -9.67
N THR A 339 -14.84 -18.73 -9.45
CA THR A 339 -13.77 -19.73 -9.50
C THR A 339 -13.40 -20.00 -10.95
N VAL A 340 -12.12 -19.93 -11.29
CA VAL A 340 -11.56 -20.32 -12.59
C VAL A 340 -10.81 -21.64 -12.46
N HIS A 341 -10.83 -22.45 -13.52
CA HIS A 341 -10.25 -23.78 -13.54
C HIS A 341 -9.13 -23.89 -14.57
N MET A 342 -8.14 -24.71 -14.25
CA MET A 342 -7.01 -25.09 -15.09
C MET A 342 -6.86 -26.60 -15.05
N THR A 343 -7.23 -27.27 -16.13
CA THR A 343 -7.10 -28.71 -16.27
C THR A 343 -5.85 -29.05 -17.08
N ILE A 344 -4.91 -29.77 -16.48
CA ILE A 344 -3.62 -30.16 -17.10
C ILE A 344 -3.44 -31.66 -17.01
N THR A 345 -3.07 -32.30 -18.11
CA THR A 345 -2.59 -33.69 -18.09
C THR A 345 -1.06 -33.71 -17.99
N VAL A 346 -0.53 -34.26 -16.91
CA VAL A 346 0.91 -34.44 -16.72
C VAL A 346 1.32 -35.83 -17.18
N LEU A 347 2.32 -35.89 -18.04
CA LEU A 347 2.92 -37.14 -18.52
C LEU A 347 4.15 -37.49 -17.67
N PRO A 348 4.43 -38.79 -17.46
CA PRO A 348 5.69 -39.22 -16.87
C PRO A 348 6.85 -38.71 -17.71
N ARG A 349 7.98 -38.42 -17.08
CA ARG A 349 9.23 -38.24 -17.84
C ARG A 349 9.53 -39.56 -18.54
N ASP A 350 9.78 -39.51 -19.85
CA ASP A 350 10.14 -40.72 -20.59
C ASP A 350 11.28 -41.43 -19.85
N GLY A 351 11.09 -42.73 -19.61
CA GLY A 351 12.08 -43.61 -19.01
C GLY A 351 13.25 -43.83 -19.96
N ALA A 352 14.00 -42.78 -20.27
CA ALA A 352 15.42 -42.94 -20.49
C ALA A 352 15.98 -43.35 -19.12
N THR A 353 16.19 -44.66 -18.97
CA THR A 353 17.23 -45.16 -18.08
C THR A 353 18.42 -44.22 -18.23
N ASP A 354 18.77 -43.52 -17.16
CA ASP A 354 20.12 -43.01 -16.99
C ASP A 354 21.05 -44.18 -17.35
N PRO A 355 21.90 -44.09 -18.39
CA PRO A 355 22.92 -45.09 -18.56
C PRO A 355 23.80 -44.95 -17.32
N ASP A 356 23.65 -45.89 -16.40
CA ASP A 356 24.57 -46.13 -15.30
C ASP A 356 26.00 -45.85 -15.80
N PRO A 357 26.73 -44.87 -15.25
CA PRO A 357 28.08 -44.55 -15.73
C PRO A 357 29.10 -45.62 -15.34
N GLY A 358 28.69 -46.82 -14.90
CA GLY A 358 29.59 -47.79 -14.28
C GLY A 358 29.40 -49.27 -14.59
N ALA A 359 28.58 -49.69 -15.56
CA ALA A 359 28.41 -51.12 -15.86
C ALA A 359 28.86 -51.50 -17.27
N ASP A 360 30.17 -51.67 -17.45
CA ASP A 360 30.75 -52.38 -18.60
C ASP A 360 30.38 -53.88 -18.56
N PRO A 361 29.92 -54.50 -19.66
CA PRO A 361 29.48 -55.90 -19.63
C PRO A 361 30.37 -56.84 -20.47
N ILE A 362 31.46 -57.41 -19.94
CA ILE A 362 32.12 -58.66 -20.44
C ILE A 362 32.89 -59.26 -19.24
N GLY A 363 32.69 -60.49 -18.76
CA GLY A 363 32.70 -61.79 -19.43
C GLY A 363 34.04 -62.51 -19.12
N ASP A 364 34.00 -63.55 -18.28
CA ASP A 364 35.15 -64.31 -17.76
C ASP A 364 36.08 -64.95 -18.82
N GLY A 365 37.39 -64.97 -18.56
CA GLY A 365 38.34 -65.92 -19.17
C GLY A 365 39.83 -65.54 -19.05
N PRO A 366 40.75 -66.42 -18.58
CA PRO A 366 42.03 -66.03 -17.98
C PRO A 366 43.23 -66.09 -18.95
N ASP A 367 44.29 -65.29 -18.71
CA ASP A 367 45.71 -65.72 -18.79
C ASP A 367 46.74 -64.62 -18.45
N GLN A 368 47.65 -65.00 -17.55
CA GLN A 368 49.12 -64.81 -17.51
C GLN A 368 49.81 -63.53 -18.05
N ALA A 369 50.49 -62.85 -17.11
CA ALA A 369 51.85 -62.28 -17.14
C ALA A 369 52.44 -61.63 -18.42
N SER A 370 52.86 -60.36 -18.33
CA SER A 370 54.29 -59.94 -18.28
C SER A 370 54.48 -58.43 -18.51
N ASP A 371 55.41 -57.83 -17.74
CA ASP A 371 56.41 -56.80 -18.08
C ASP A 371 56.09 -55.65 -19.06
N GLY A 372 56.44 -54.42 -18.65
CA GLY A 372 56.59 -53.31 -19.58
C GLY A 372 56.74 -51.95 -18.90
N SER A 373 57.91 -51.70 -18.32
CA SER A 373 58.33 -50.43 -17.74
C SER A 373 58.61 -49.33 -18.79
N HIS A 374 58.26 -48.07 -18.49
CA HIS A 374 58.92 -46.81 -18.92
C HIS A 374 58.31 -45.66 -18.04
N SER A 375 58.96 -44.97 -17.08
CA SER A 375 60.21 -44.17 -17.09
C SER A 375 60.07 -43.02 -18.12
N LEU A 376 60.04 -41.71 -17.85
CA LEU A 376 60.63 -40.77 -16.87
C LEU A 376 59.94 -39.39 -17.13
N ASP A 377 59.55 -38.57 -16.14
CA ASP A 377 60.36 -37.59 -15.38
C ASP A 377 59.93 -36.15 -15.71
N GLY A 378 60.06 -35.25 -14.72
CA GLY A 378 59.84 -33.81 -14.79
C GLY A 378 58.67 -33.34 -13.91
N THR A 379 58.77 -33.36 -12.58
CA THR A 379 59.28 -32.24 -11.73
C THR A 379 58.77 -30.87 -12.19
N ALA A 380 58.22 -29.99 -11.37
CA ALA A 380 58.24 -29.88 -9.92
C ALA A 380 57.21 -28.80 -9.49
N GLU A 381 56.67 -28.97 -8.29
CA GLU A 381 56.46 -27.94 -7.24
C GLU A 381 55.63 -26.69 -7.58
N GLY A 382 54.64 -26.25 -6.81
CA GLY A 382 54.08 -26.62 -5.52
C GLY A 382 52.72 -25.92 -5.47
N GLY A 383 51.71 -26.41 -4.75
CA GLY A 383 51.81 -26.78 -3.36
C GLY A 383 50.87 -25.85 -2.59
N CYS A 384 49.73 -26.44 -2.20
CA CYS A 384 48.89 -26.15 -1.03
C CYS A 384 48.32 -24.74 -0.83
N SER A 385 47.18 -24.55 -0.21
CA SER A 385 46.03 -25.38 0.13
C SER A 385 45.06 -24.43 0.83
N THR A 386 43.77 -24.79 0.79
CA THR A 386 42.75 -24.55 1.84
C THR A 386 42.49 -23.09 2.23
N GLY A 387 41.28 -22.55 2.10
CA GLY A 387 39.98 -23.17 2.30
C GLY A 387 39.17 -22.28 3.25
N GLY A 388 37.84 -22.35 3.15
CA GLY A 388 36.89 -21.74 4.09
C GLY A 388 36.40 -20.37 3.64
N ALA A 389 35.21 -20.25 3.04
CA ALA A 389 33.87 -20.35 3.64
C ALA A 389 33.39 -19.01 4.24
N GLY A 390 32.15 -18.65 3.88
CA GLY A 390 31.30 -17.80 4.72
C GLY A 390 30.78 -16.52 4.07
N GLY A 391 29.61 -16.64 3.44
CA GLY A 391 28.39 -15.93 3.89
C GLY A 391 28.26 -14.43 3.66
N GLY A 392 27.03 -14.04 3.28
CA GLY A 392 26.45 -12.75 3.66
C GLY A 392 26.08 -11.86 2.49
N GLY A 393 24.79 -11.90 2.13
CA GLY A 393 24.17 -10.96 1.21
C GLY A 393 24.04 -9.54 1.79
N GLY A 394 23.78 -8.59 0.89
CA GLY A 394 23.50 -7.19 1.21
C GLY A 394 23.16 -6.43 -0.06
N PHE A 395 21.89 -6.50 -0.47
CA PHE A 395 21.32 -5.63 -1.51
C PHE A 395 21.22 -4.20 -0.98
N ALA A 396 21.78 -3.24 -1.72
CA ALA A 396 21.59 -1.81 -1.52
C ALA A 396 20.78 -1.25 -2.70
N PHE A 397 19.55 -0.82 -2.45
CA PHE A 397 18.79 0.03 -3.37
C PHE A 397 19.18 1.48 -3.15
N GLY A 398 19.74 2.10 -4.19
CA GLY A 398 19.94 3.54 -4.26
C GLY A 398 18.74 4.21 -4.95
N LEU A 399 18.27 5.32 -4.39
CA LEU A 399 17.41 6.25 -5.10
C LEU A 399 18.06 7.64 -5.10
N ALA A 400 18.39 8.09 -6.30
CA ALA A 400 18.94 9.41 -6.60
C ALA A 400 17.80 10.43 -6.70
N ALA A 401 17.94 11.58 -6.04
CA ALA A 401 17.09 12.74 -6.25
C ALA A 401 17.87 13.85 -6.99
N LEU A 402 17.37 14.17 -8.18
CA LEU A 402 17.81 15.26 -9.06
C LEU A 402 17.23 16.58 -8.54
N VAL A 403 18.07 17.56 -8.18
CA VAL A 403 17.63 18.93 -7.84
C VAL A 403 17.99 19.89 -8.97
N ALA A 404 16.96 20.43 -9.61
CA ALA A 404 17.05 21.53 -10.55
C ALA A 404 17.31 22.86 -9.81
N VAL A 405 18.43 23.52 -10.12
CA VAL A 405 18.79 24.83 -9.57
C VAL A 405 18.15 25.94 -10.40
N ARG A 406 17.17 26.66 -9.83
CA ARG A 406 16.67 27.94 -10.37
C ARG A 406 17.54 29.09 -9.83
N ARG A 407 18.40 29.67 -10.68
CA ARG A 407 19.15 30.90 -10.37
C ARG A 407 18.25 32.14 -10.60
N ARG A 408 18.02 32.94 -9.55
CA ARG A 408 17.54 34.33 -9.66
C ARG A 408 18.70 35.23 -10.13
N ARG A 409 18.48 36.04 -11.18
CA ARG A 409 19.32 37.20 -11.53
C ARG A 409 18.70 38.48 -10.96
N PRO A 410 19.51 39.48 -10.57
CA PRO A 410 19.02 40.73 -10.01
C PRO A 410 18.56 41.71 -11.10
N ARG A 411 17.59 42.56 -10.76
CA ARG A 411 17.15 43.71 -11.56
C ARG A 411 18.14 44.87 -11.44
N SER A 412 18.35 45.59 -12.54
CA SER A 412 18.88 46.96 -12.56
C SER A 412 18.18 47.75 -13.65
N ALA A 413 17.66 48.93 -13.25
CA ALA A 413 17.09 50.06 -14.00
C ALA A 413 15.95 49.77 -14.98
#